data_AF-A0A4Y9M8R3-F1
#
_entry.id   AF-A0A4Y9M8R3-F1
#
_cell.length_a   1.000
_cell.length_b   1.000
_cell.length_c   1.000
_cell.angle_alpha   90.00
_cell.angle_beta   90.00
_cell.angle_gamma   90.00
#
_symmetry.space_group_name_H-M   'P 1'
#
loop_
_entity.id
_entity.type
_entity.pdbx_description
1 polymer ?
#
loop_
_entity_poly.entity_id
_entity_poly.type
_entity_poly.pdbx_seq_one_letter_code
_entity_poly.pdbx_strand_id
1 'polypeptide(L)' 'MVRTESCGWWALRRGMRGRAVKEYACGDVVPGCGASFRVSSEKEMLAVCTVHAQHDHGLAEPQMADDLIARIRAVIRSVA' A
#
# COMPACT_ATOMS: atom_id res chain seq x y z
N MET A 1 -18.02 17.94 0.03
CA MET A 1 -17.05 17.21 0.86
C MET A 1 -16.32 16.18 0.01
N VAL A 2 -15.19 16.60 -0.58
CA VAL A 2 -14.20 15.73 -1.23
C VAL A 2 -12.91 16.55 -1.30
N ARG A 3 -11.76 15.87 -1.36
CA ARG A 3 -10.38 16.36 -1.57
C ARG A 3 -9.53 16.54 -0.31
N THR A 4 -8.81 15.49 0.05
CA THR A 4 -7.43 15.60 0.53
C THR A 4 -6.52 14.97 -0.51
N GLU A 5 -6.03 15.83 -1.41
CA GLU A 5 -4.86 15.55 -2.23
C GLU A 5 -3.64 15.86 -1.37
N SER A 6 -2.84 14.86 -1.00
CA SER A 6 -1.58 15.07 -0.28
C SER A 6 -0.64 13.88 -0.47
N CYS A 7 -0.14 13.72 -1.70
CA CYS A 7 1.30 13.56 -1.99
C CYS A 7 1.46 13.43 -3.51
N GLY A 8 1.78 14.53 -4.18
CA GLY A 8 1.84 14.68 -5.63
C GLY A 8 3.01 14.00 -6.33
N TRP A 9 3.25 12.70 -6.10
CA TRP A 9 4.24 11.91 -6.86
C TRP A 9 3.61 10.92 -7.87
N TRP A 10 2.28 10.84 -7.94
CA TRP A 10 1.56 9.81 -8.71
C TRP A 10 1.18 10.18 -10.16
N ALA A 11 1.62 11.34 -10.67
CA ALA A 11 1.19 11.91 -11.95
C ALA A 11 1.97 11.42 -13.21
N LEU A 12 2.77 10.34 -13.12
CA LEU A 12 3.57 9.82 -14.24
C LEU A 12 2.97 8.55 -14.88
N ARG A 13 1.63 8.43 -14.94
CA ARG A 13 0.94 7.30 -15.59
C ARG A 13 0.40 7.66 -16.98
N ARG A 14 1.28 7.63 -17.98
CA ARG A 14 0.91 7.42 -19.40
C ARG A 14 1.78 6.28 -19.97
N GLY A 15 1.33 5.03 -19.85
CA GLY A 15 1.97 3.92 -20.56
C GLY A 15 2.00 2.53 -19.90
N MET A 16 0.93 2.06 -19.25
CA MET A 16 0.87 0.69 -18.73
C MET A 16 -0.46 0.01 -19.06
N ARG A 17 -0.65 -0.36 -20.33
CA ARG A 17 -1.69 -1.31 -20.75
C ARG A 17 -1.05 -2.71 -20.75
N GLY A 18 -1.22 -3.48 -19.68
CA GLY A 18 -0.85 -4.90 -19.65
C GLY A 18 0.10 -5.40 -18.54
N ARG A 19 0.23 -4.71 -17.39
CA ARG A 19 1.03 -5.22 -16.26
C ARG A 19 0.11 -5.50 -15.07
N ALA A 20 0.07 -6.76 -14.62
CA ALA A 20 -0.75 -7.19 -13.49
C ALA A 20 -0.55 -6.25 -12.30
N VAL A 21 -1.62 -5.59 -11.88
CA VAL A 21 -1.60 -4.62 -10.78
C VAL A 21 -1.84 -5.38 -9.48
N LYS A 22 -1.19 -4.95 -8.42
CA LYS A 22 -1.40 -5.45 -7.06
C LYS A 22 -2.23 -4.43 -6.29
N GLU A 23 -3.25 -4.90 -5.61
CA GLU A 23 -4.13 -4.11 -4.76
C GLU A 23 -4.01 -4.59 -3.32
N TYR A 24 -4.01 -3.64 -2.38
CA TYR A 24 -3.96 -3.88 -0.95
C TYR A 24 -4.78 -2.82 -0.22
N ALA A 25 -5.52 -3.23 0.82
CA ALA A 25 -6.17 -2.31 1.75
C ALA A 25 -5.55 -2.47 3.14
N CYS A 26 -5.09 -1.38 3.73
CA CYS A 26 -4.53 -1.40 5.08
C CYS A 26 -5.56 -1.84 6.12
N GLY A 27 -6.84 -1.56 5.88
CA GLY A 27 -7.95 -2.01 6.71
C GLY A 27 -8.06 -3.53 6.88
N ASP A 28 -7.49 -4.33 5.97
CA ASP A 28 -7.43 -5.80 6.10
C ASP A 28 -6.48 -6.24 7.25
N VAL A 29 -5.55 -5.38 7.65
CA VAL A 29 -4.53 -5.64 8.67
C VAL A 29 -4.72 -4.77 9.92
N VAL A 30 -5.06 -3.49 9.73
CA VAL A 30 -5.27 -2.50 10.79
C VAL A 30 -6.74 -2.08 10.80
N PRO A 31 -7.56 -2.58 11.74
CA PRO A 31 -8.97 -2.20 11.81
C PRO A 31 -9.12 -0.70 12.03
N GLY A 32 -9.95 -0.04 11.22
CA GLY A 32 -10.18 1.40 11.27
C GLY A 32 -9.29 2.21 10.30
N CYS A 33 -8.33 1.60 9.61
CA CYS A 33 -7.58 2.27 8.55
C CYS A 33 -8.31 2.15 7.19
N GLY A 34 -8.63 3.29 6.58
CA GLY A 34 -9.30 3.37 5.27
C GLY A 34 -8.36 3.41 4.06
N ALA A 35 -7.04 3.30 4.27
CA ALA A 35 -6.06 3.43 3.20
C ALA A 35 -6.08 2.22 2.25
N SER A 36 -6.07 2.50 0.94
CA SER A 36 -5.99 1.48 -0.10
C SER A 36 -4.97 1.88 -1.16
N PHE A 37 -4.25 0.90 -1.69
CA PHE A 37 -3.11 1.13 -2.54
C PHE A 37 -3.15 0.21 -3.76
N ARG A 38 -2.69 0.72 -4.91
CA ARG A 38 -2.53 -0.03 -6.16
C ARG A 38 -1.18 0.24 -6.79
N VAL A 39 -0.40 -0.81 -7.01
CA VAL A 39 0.99 -0.74 -7.48
C VAL A 39 1.28 -1.84 -8.51
N SER A 40 2.41 -1.72 -9.22
CA SER A 40 2.81 -2.72 -10.22
C SER A 40 3.51 -3.95 -9.66
N SER A 41 3.94 -3.92 -8.39
CA SER A 41 4.72 -5.01 -7.80
C SER A 41 4.54 -5.10 -6.28
N GLU A 42 4.73 -6.29 -5.72
CA GLU A 42 4.70 -6.50 -4.28
C GLU A 42 5.77 -5.69 -3.54
N LYS A 43 6.97 -5.56 -4.13
CA LYS A 43 8.06 -4.76 -3.54
C LYS A 43 7.65 -3.29 -3.38
N GLU A 44 6.99 -2.73 -4.40
CA GLU A 44 6.42 -1.37 -4.29
C GLU A 44 5.31 -1.32 -3.25
N MET A 45 4.52 -2.39 -3.11
CA MET A 45 3.47 -2.46 -2.11
C MET A 45 4.02 -2.35 -0.70
N LEU A 46 5.05 -3.15 -0.40
CA LEU A 46 5.69 -3.14 0.91
C LEU A 46 6.34 -1.78 1.20
N ALA A 47 7.02 -1.17 0.22
CA ALA A 47 7.60 0.16 0.39
C ALA A 47 6.54 1.23 0.73
N VAL A 48 5.40 1.21 0.02
CA VAL A 48 4.29 2.14 0.29
C VAL A 48 3.65 1.85 1.66
N CYS A 49 3.50 0.58 2.03
CA CYS A 49 2.97 0.19 3.34
C CYS A 49 3.87 0.67 4.47
N THR A 50 5.20 0.55 4.34
CA THR A 50 6.16 1.03 5.34
C THR A 50 6.03 2.54 5.55
N VAL A 51 6.00 3.32 4.47
CA VAL A 51 5.86 4.79 4.56
C VAL A 51 4.51 5.18 5.19
N HIS A 52 3.42 4.53 4.78
CA HIS A 52 2.10 4.78 5.36
C HIS A 52 2.05 4.40 6.84
N ALA A 53 2.57 3.23 7.21
CA ALA A 53 2.57 2.77 8.59
C ALA A 53 3.42 3.69 9.50
N GLN A 54 4.53 4.23 9.00
CA GLN A 54 5.33 5.22 9.71
C GLN A 54 4.56 6.52 9.95
N HIS A 55 3.87 7.02 8.92
CA HIS A 55 3.24 8.34 8.97
C HIS A 55 1.87 8.34 9.69
N ASP A 56 1.02 7.35 9.42
CA ASP A 56 -0.36 7.30 9.94
C ASP A 56 -0.48 6.47 11.22
N HIS A 57 0.45 5.54 11.47
CA HIS A 57 0.39 4.63 12.61
C HIS A 57 1.58 4.76 13.56
N GLY A 58 2.59 5.57 13.21
CA GLY A 58 3.82 5.70 14.01
C GLY A 58 4.62 4.40 14.10
N LEU A 59 4.36 3.43 13.21
CA LEU A 59 5.03 2.14 13.17
C LEU A 59 6.28 2.26 12.29
N ALA A 60 7.44 2.31 12.92
CA ALA A 60 8.73 2.28 12.24
C ALA A 60 9.31 0.86 12.24
N GLU A 61 10.31 0.58 11.39
CA GLU A 61 11.12 -0.62 11.61
C GLU A 61 11.81 -0.51 12.97
N PRO A 62 11.82 -1.54 13.84
CA PRO A 62 11.61 -2.98 13.57
C PRO A 62 10.19 -3.54 13.84
N GLN A 63 9.16 -2.71 14.04
CA GLN A 63 7.80 -3.21 14.31
C GLN A 63 7.12 -3.82 13.07
N MET A 64 7.66 -3.59 11.88
CA MET A 64 7.34 -4.31 10.63
C MET A 64 8.03 -5.69 10.62
N ALA A 65 7.78 -6.50 11.65
CA ALA A 65 8.35 -7.84 11.74
C ALA A 65 7.90 -8.74 10.56
N ASP A 66 8.67 -9.79 10.26
CA ASP A 66 8.39 -10.71 9.15
C ASP A 66 6.96 -11.29 9.17
N ASP A 67 6.38 -11.49 10.36
CA ASP A 67 4.98 -11.92 10.51
C ASP A 67 3.98 -10.90 9.95
N LEU A 68 4.18 -9.60 10.21
CA LEU A 68 3.34 -8.54 9.67
C LEU A 68 3.50 -8.45 8.15
N ILE A 69 4.73 -8.57 7.64
CA ILE A 69 5.00 -8.60 6.20
C ILE A 69 4.32 -9.81 5.55
N ALA A 70 4.36 -10.98 6.19
CA ALA A 70 3.67 -12.18 5.71
C ALA A 70 2.16 -11.99 5.68
N ARG A 71 1.57 -11.36 6.70
CA ARG A 71 0.13 -11.02 6.73
C ARG A 71 -0.26 -10.03 5.65
N ILE A 72 0.55 -8.99 5.42
CA ILE A 72 0.36 -8.05 4.31
C ILE A 72 0.39 -8.79 2.98
N ARG A 73 1.41 -9.63 2.74
CA ARG A 73 1.52 -10.44 1.52
C ARG A 73 0.33 -11.34 1.28
N ALA A 74 -0.21 -11.96 2.34
CA ALA A 74 -1.35 -12.87 2.25
C ALA A 74 -2.64 -12.18 1.79
N VAL A 75 -2.79 -10.89 2.03
CA VAL A 75 -4.00 -10.12 1.67
C VAL A 75 -3.84 -9.28 0.39
N ILE A 76 -2.62 -9.21 -0.19
CA ILE A 76 -2.40 -8.56 -1.49
C ILE A 76 -3.15 -9.33 -2.58
N ARG A 77 -4.01 -8.61 -3.30
CA ARG A 77 -4.76 -9.17 -4.44
C ARG A 77 -4.09 -8.81 -5.75
N SER A 78 -4.09 -9.75 -6.68
CA SER A 78 -3.71 -9.49 -8.07
C SER A 78 -4.96 -9.07 -8.83
N VAL A 79 -4.91 -7.90 -9.46
CA VAL A 79 -6.01 -7.39 -10.30
C VAL A 79 -5.48 -7.20 -11.74
N ALA A 80 -6.23 -7.75 -12.69
CA ALA A 80 -5.92 -7.75 -14.12
C ALA A 80 -6.48 -6.50 -14.82
#